data_AF-A0A9E0MME7-F1
#
_entry.id   AF-A0A9E0MME7-F1
#
_cell.length_a   1.000
_cell.length_b   1.000
_cell.length_c   1.000
_cell.angle_alpha   90.00
_cell.angle_beta   90.00
_cell.angle_gamma   90.00
#
_symmetry.space_group_name_H-M   'P 1'
#
loop_
_entity.id
_entity.type
_entity.pdbx_description
1 polymer ?
#
loop_
_entity_poly.entity_id
_entity_poly.type
_entity_poly.pdbx_seq_one_letter_code
_entity_poly.pdbx_strand_id
1 'polypeptide(L)'
;MVRWILVTLMVVSLGLAGWLWRDNRRLRDELAARPKPAADGDDPWREVTPPSPGTGGGAPMAGLLGRKPMTGSGPRPTLDDPKAESRLERRLRRQEQMATMLGRAPGESEADYKARITPMVELALGGRRNELADMRRAAEQAAGVTEAQRAELDAAFGQVYDEVLAYTNSAIADGSLTPYERNVKGLLQYAGGLGSILEGAEGRIGSILRPEQVDSIYQSGFEWGEYLGVNAPWEQLTPPPARPR
;
A
#
# COMPACT_ATOMS: atom_id res chain seq x y z
N MET A 1 -11.88 18.08 33.53
CA MET A 1 -12.38 17.21 32.44
C MET A 1 -11.30 16.36 31.78
N VAL A 2 -10.07 16.86 31.60
CA VAL A 2 -8.96 16.17 30.89
C VAL A 2 -8.60 14.76 31.43
N ARG A 3 -8.74 14.51 32.74
CA ARG A 3 -8.39 13.20 33.35
C ARG A 3 -9.25 12.02 32.89
N TRP A 4 -10.50 12.25 32.48
CA TRP A 4 -11.39 11.17 32.04
C TRP A 4 -11.11 10.75 30.59
N ILE A 5 -10.67 11.69 29.75
CA ILE A 5 -10.36 11.44 28.34
C ILE A 5 -9.18 10.46 28.20
N LEU A 6 -8.13 10.62 29.02
CA LEU A 6 -6.97 9.71 29.01
C LEU A 6 -7.34 8.29 29.44
N VAL A 7 -8.24 8.14 30.42
CA VAL A 7 -8.72 6.82 30.87
C VAL A 7 -9.55 6.16 29.78
N THR A 8 -10.44 6.91 29.11
CA THR A 8 -11.26 6.37 28.02
C THR A 8 -10.39 5.96 26.82
N LEU A 9 -9.41 6.79 26.42
CA LEU A 9 -8.45 6.45 25.37
C LEU A 9 -7.66 5.19 25.72
N MET A 10 -7.19 5.06 26.95
CA MET A 10 -6.45 3.87 27.38
C MET A 10 -7.31 2.61 27.31
N VAL A 11 -8.58 2.68 27.73
CA VAL A 11 -9.52 1.54 27.67
C VAL A 11 -9.81 1.16 26.21
N VAL A 12 -10.02 2.14 25.33
CA VAL A 12 -10.24 1.89 23.89
C VAL A 12 -9.00 1.29 23.24
N SER A 13 -7.81 1.81 23.53
CA SER A 13 -6.55 1.28 23.01
C SER A 13 -6.28 -0.15 23.49
N LEU A 14 -6.56 -0.46 24.76
CA LEU A 14 -6.44 -1.82 25.29
C LEU A 14 -7.49 -2.77 24.67
N GLY A 15 -8.70 -2.28 24.41
CA GLY A 15 -9.74 -3.03 23.71
C GLY A 15 -9.35 -3.36 22.26
N LEU A 16 -8.85 -2.37 21.52
CA LEU A 16 -8.34 -2.54 20.15
C LEU A 16 -7.14 -3.48 20.10
N ALA A 17 -6.18 -3.33 21.02
CA ALA A 17 -5.03 -4.22 21.12
C ALA A 17 -5.45 -5.67 21.43
N GLY A 18 -6.41 -5.86 22.32
CA GLY A 18 -6.98 -7.17 22.64
C GLY A 18 -7.74 -7.80 21.47
N TRP A 19 -8.51 -7.00 20.73
CA TRP A 19 -9.21 -7.43 19.53
C TRP A 19 -8.23 -7.84 18.42
N LEU A 20 -7.24 -6.99 18.11
CA LEU A 20 -6.18 -7.29 17.15
C LEU A 20 -5.36 -8.53 17.53
N TRP A 21 -5.04 -8.70 18.82
CA TRP A 21 -4.35 -9.90 19.29
C TRP A 21 -5.19 -11.16 19.08
N ARG A 22 -6.49 -11.11 19.37
CA ARG A 22 -7.42 -12.24 19.17
C ARG A 22 -7.58 -12.57 17.69
N ASP A 23 -7.71 -11.56 16.83
CA ASP A 23 -7.85 -11.74 15.39
C ASP A 23 -6.57 -12.31 14.77
N ASN A 24 -5.40 -11.79 15.17
CA ASN A 24 -4.11 -12.30 14.75
C ASN A 24 -3.87 -13.74 15.25
N ARG A 25 -4.36 -14.08 16.44
CA ARG A 25 -4.34 -15.46 16.94
C ARG A 25 -5.25 -16.38 16.13
N ARG A 26 -6.47 -15.93 15.80
CA ARG A 26 -7.39 -16.67 14.92
C ARG A 26 -6.78 -16.88 13.54
N LEU A 27 -6.13 -15.87 12.96
CA LEU A 27 -5.42 -16.01 11.68
C LEU A 27 -4.26 -17.00 11.77
N ARG A 28 -3.52 -17.02 12.89
CA ARG A 28 -2.48 -18.03 13.14
C ARG A 28 -3.08 -19.43 13.27
N ASP A 29 -4.20 -19.57 13.96
CA ASP A 29 -4.90 -20.85 14.09
C ASP A 29 -5.47 -21.31 12.74
N GLU A 30 -6.01 -20.40 11.92
CA GLU A 30 -6.46 -20.68 10.55
C GLU A 30 -5.29 -21.04 9.62
N LEU A 31 -4.13 -20.38 9.76
CA LEU A 31 -2.91 -20.70 9.02
C LEU A 31 -2.27 -22.03 9.50
N ALA A 32 -2.42 -22.37 10.78
CA ALA A 32 -1.97 -23.64 11.34
C ALA A 32 -2.92 -24.80 11.03
N ALA A 33 -4.23 -24.52 10.94
CA ALA A 33 -5.27 -25.45 10.52
C ALA A 33 -5.31 -25.65 8.99
N ARG A 34 -4.74 -24.71 8.22
CA ARG A 34 -4.46 -24.94 6.80
C ARG A 34 -3.46 -26.09 6.69
N PRO A 35 -3.79 -27.15 5.93
CA PRO A 35 -2.84 -28.22 5.69
C PRO A 35 -1.60 -27.60 5.04
N LYS A 36 -0.43 -27.82 5.66
CA LYS A 36 0.85 -27.46 5.05
C LYS A 36 0.92 -28.17 3.68
N PRO A 37 1.29 -27.44 2.61
CA PRO A 37 1.54 -28.09 1.33
C PRO A 37 2.57 -29.20 1.53
N ALA A 38 2.32 -30.35 0.89
CA ALA A 38 3.23 -31.47 0.92
C ALA A 38 4.64 -31.02 0.47
N ALA A 39 5.65 -31.37 1.26
CA ALA A 39 7.06 -31.15 0.94
C ALA A 39 7.59 -32.16 -0.09
N ASP A 40 6.74 -32.58 -1.03
CA ASP A 40 7.08 -33.48 -2.13
C ASP A 40 6.51 -32.90 -3.42
N GLY A 41 7.27 -31.95 -3.96
CA GLY A 41 7.09 -31.38 -5.28
C GLY A 41 8.36 -30.61 -5.60
N ASP A 42 9.08 -31.06 -6.62
CA ASP A 42 10.40 -30.58 -7.05
C ASP A 42 10.61 -29.07 -6.81
N ASP A 43 11.57 -28.73 -5.96
CA ASP A 43 11.98 -27.34 -5.72
C ASP A 43 12.76 -26.83 -6.94
N PRO A 44 12.25 -25.81 -7.69
CA PRO A 44 12.94 -25.26 -8.85
C PRO A 44 14.15 -24.38 -8.50
N TRP A 45 14.50 -24.24 -7.21
CA TRP A 45 15.64 -23.44 -6.74
C TRP A 45 16.77 -24.26 -6.09
N ARG A 46 16.82 -25.57 -6.34
CA ARG A 46 18.05 -26.33 -6.07
C ARG A 46 19.15 -25.86 -7.01
N GLU A 47 20.17 -25.19 -6.45
CA GLU A 47 21.36 -24.76 -7.19
C GLU A 47 21.96 -25.92 -7.99
N VAL A 48 22.17 -25.68 -9.29
CA VAL A 48 22.80 -26.64 -10.20
C VAL A 48 24.29 -26.68 -9.88
N THR A 49 24.71 -27.70 -9.13
CA THR A 49 26.14 -28.02 -8.97
C THR A 49 26.65 -28.63 -10.29
N PRO A 50 27.69 -28.09 -10.93
CA PRO A 50 28.19 -28.63 -12.19
C PRO A 50 28.85 -30.00 -11.98
N PRO A 51 28.77 -30.94 -12.95
CA PRO A 51 29.26 -32.28 -12.74
C PRO A 51 30.78 -32.34 -12.89
N SER A 52 31.44 -33.04 -11.96
CA SER A 52 32.71 -33.71 -12.26
C SER A 52 32.83 -35.01 -11.47
N PRO A 53 33.64 -35.96 -11.99
CA PRO A 53 33.25 -37.36 -12.05
C PRO A 53 33.75 -38.18 -10.86
N GLY A 54 33.02 -39.25 -10.57
CA GLY A 54 33.62 -40.48 -10.07
C GLY A 54 33.24 -40.91 -8.66
N THR A 55 32.68 -42.12 -8.63
CA THR A 55 33.00 -43.22 -7.70
C THR A 55 32.56 -43.13 -6.24
N GLY A 56 31.69 -44.08 -5.86
CA GLY A 56 31.91 -44.89 -4.66
C GLY A 56 30.97 -44.64 -3.47
N GLY A 57 30.07 -45.62 -3.25
CA GLY A 57 29.98 -46.36 -1.99
C GLY A 57 29.28 -45.72 -0.78
N GLY A 58 28.30 -46.44 -0.23
CA GLY A 58 27.97 -46.42 1.20
C GLY A 58 26.58 -45.91 1.58
N ALA A 59 25.66 -46.85 1.82
CA ALA A 59 24.48 -46.65 2.68
C ALA A 59 24.93 -46.65 4.18
N PRO A 60 24.04 -46.66 5.20
CA PRO A 60 22.59 -46.38 5.28
C PRO A 60 22.24 -45.45 6.47
N MET A 61 21.03 -44.88 6.53
CA MET A 61 20.30 -44.69 7.80
C MET A 61 18.87 -44.23 7.52
N ALA A 62 17.95 -44.62 8.42
CA ALA A 62 16.55 -44.22 8.52
C ALA A 62 15.53 -45.11 7.78
N GLY A 63 15.46 -46.37 8.21
CA GLY A 63 14.17 -47.03 8.37
C GLY A 63 13.70 -46.86 9.82
N LEU A 64 12.52 -46.28 10.03
CA LEU A 64 11.57 -46.71 11.07
C LEU A 64 10.26 -45.91 10.95
N LEU A 65 9.14 -46.60 11.19
CA LEU A 65 7.75 -46.12 11.27
C LEU A 65 6.96 -46.12 9.95
N GLY A 66 6.55 -47.33 9.59
CA GLY A 66 5.53 -47.57 8.57
C GLY A 66 4.13 -47.16 8.99
N ARG A 67 3.32 -46.85 7.98
CA ARG A 67 1.85 -46.92 8.04
C ARG A 67 1.34 -47.37 6.68
N LYS A 68 0.49 -48.41 6.69
CA LYS A 68 -0.08 -49.09 5.53
C LYS A 68 -0.93 -48.14 4.66
N PRO A 69 -0.94 -48.32 3.33
CA PRO A 69 -1.77 -47.52 2.42
C PRO A 69 -3.24 -47.93 2.52
N MET A 70 -4.14 -46.97 2.71
CA MET A 70 -5.56 -47.16 2.46
C MET A 70 -5.92 -46.58 1.10
N THR A 71 -6.37 -47.48 0.24
CA THR A 71 -6.94 -47.24 -1.08
C THR A 71 -8.31 -46.58 -0.96
N GLY A 72 -8.37 -45.27 -1.13
CA GLY A 72 -9.62 -44.54 -1.35
C GLY A 72 -9.75 -44.19 -2.83
N SER A 73 -10.45 -45.02 -3.60
CA SER A 73 -10.78 -44.75 -5.00
C SER A 73 -11.99 -43.80 -5.07
N GLY A 74 -11.72 -42.52 -5.24
CA GLY A 74 -12.73 -41.55 -5.67
C GLY A 74 -12.08 -40.60 -6.68
N PRO A 75 -12.74 -40.25 -7.80
CA PRO A 75 -12.20 -39.27 -8.72
C PRO A 75 -12.07 -37.93 -7.97
N ARG A 76 -10.83 -37.45 -7.85
CA ARG A 76 -10.54 -36.10 -7.34
C ARG A 76 -11.18 -35.09 -8.30
N PRO A 77 -11.83 -34.02 -7.80
CA PRO A 77 -12.17 -32.89 -8.63
C PRO A 77 -10.88 -32.34 -9.24
N THR A 78 -10.73 -32.47 -10.56
CA THR A 78 -9.68 -31.79 -11.31
C THR A 78 -10.00 -30.30 -11.28
N LEU A 79 -9.30 -29.56 -10.43
CA LEU A 79 -9.12 -28.13 -10.64
C LEU A 79 -8.23 -28.01 -11.88
N ASP A 80 -8.70 -27.27 -12.89
CA ASP A 80 -7.88 -26.93 -14.05
C ASP A 80 -6.52 -26.43 -13.58
N ASP A 81 -5.44 -26.92 -14.19
CA ASP A 81 -4.10 -26.45 -13.89
C ASP A 81 -4.10 -24.91 -13.96
N PRO A 82 -3.58 -24.22 -12.94
CA PRO A 82 -3.54 -22.78 -12.96
C PRO A 82 -2.76 -22.37 -14.21
N LYS A 83 -3.45 -21.70 -15.17
CA LYS A 83 -2.80 -21.13 -16.35
C LYS A 83 -1.51 -20.47 -15.89
N ALA A 84 -0.37 -20.93 -16.43
CA ALA A 84 0.95 -20.49 -16.05
C ALA A 84 1.14 -19.02 -16.49
N GLU A 85 0.51 -18.11 -15.75
CA GLU A 85 0.51 -16.70 -16.04
C GLU A 85 1.86 -16.11 -15.60
N SER A 86 2.52 -15.46 -16.54
CA SER A 86 3.78 -14.78 -16.29
C SER A 86 3.60 -13.67 -15.25
N ARG A 87 4.71 -13.26 -14.59
CA ARG A 87 4.67 -12.11 -13.66
C ARG A 87 4.24 -10.82 -14.37
N LEU A 88 4.58 -10.68 -15.65
CA LEU A 88 4.24 -9.52 -16.48
C LEU A 88 2.74 -9.47 -16.78
N GLU A 89 2.13 -10.58 -17.21
CA GLU A 89 0.68 -10.67 -17.45
C GLU A 89 -0.12 -10.35 -16.18
N ARG A 90 0.32 -10.86 -15.02
CA ARG A 90 -0.27 -10.51 -13.72
C ARG A 90 -0.23 -9.02 -13.43
N ARG A 91 0.90 -8.36 -13.75
CA ARG A 91 1.07 -6.92 -13.55
C ARG A 91 0.11 -6.14 -14.46
N LEU A 92 0.10 -6.44 -15.75
CA LEU A 92 -0.74 -5.77 -16.74
C LEU A 92 -2.23 -5.91 -16.42
N ARG A 93 -2.66 -7.12 -16.02
CA ARG A 93 -4.05 -7.38 -15.62
C ARG A 93 -4.45 -6.60 -14.36
N ARG A 94 -3.57 -6.50 -13.35
CA ARG A 94 -3.86 -5.67 -12.17
C ARG A 94 -3.90 -4.18 -12.48
N GLN A 95 -3.02 -3.70 -13.35
CA GLN A 95 -3.06 -2.33 -13.86
C GLN A 95 -4.38 -2.04 -14.57
N GLU A 96 -4.84 -2.96 -15.43
CA GLU A 96 -6.13 -2.86 -16.11
C GLU A 96 -7.32 -2.91 -15.14
N GLN A 97 -7.26 -3.76 -14.11
CA GLN A 97 -8.28 -3.79 -13.06
C GLN A 97 -8.35 -2.47 -12.29
N MET A 98 -7.21 -1.88 -11.94
CA MET A 98 -7.19 -0.57 -11.27
C MET A 98 -7.66 0.56 -12.19
N ALA A 99 -7.25 0.55 -13.45
CA ALA A 99 -7.73 1.51 -14.45
C ALA A 99 -9.24 1.39 -14.65
N THR A 100 -9.80 0.17 -14.64
CA THR A 100 -11.24 -0.06 -14.73
C THR A 100 -11.97 0.39 -13.46
N MET A 101 -11.39 0.16 -12.29
CA MET A 101 -11.99 0.49 -11.00
C MET A 101 -11.96 1.99 -10.73
N LEU A 102 -10.84 2.66 -11.02
CA LEU A 102 -10.60 4.08 -10.73
C LEU A 102 -10.83 5.00 -11.93
N GLY A 103 -10.92 4.46 -13.14
CA GLY A 103 -11.22 5.21 -14.34
C GLY A 103 -12.72 5.39 -14.54
N ARG A 104 -13.06 6.28 -15.48
CA ARG A 104 -14.43 6.51 -15.91
C ARG A 104 -14.85 5.45 -16.92
N ALA A 105 -16.02 4.84 -16.71
CA ALA A 105 -16.58 3.84 -17.62
C ALA A 105 -17.03 4.49 -18.94
N PRO A 106 -17.12 3.72 -20.06
CA PRO A 106 -17.63 4.24 -21.32
C PRO A 106 -19.04 4.82 -21.16
N GLY A 107 -19.21 6.11 -21.46
CA GLY A 107 -20.50 6.82 -21.34
C GLY A 107 -20.89 7.25 -19.92
N GLU A 108 -20.07 6.96 -18.90
CA GLU A 108 -20.30 7.44 -17.53
C GLU A 108 -20.10 8.95 -17.46
N SER A 109 -21.06 9.66 -16.84
CA SER A 109 -20.95 11.10 -16.62
C SER A 109 -19.94 11.41 -15.50
N GLU A 110 -19.42 12.62 -15.44
CA GLU A 110 -18.53 13.02 -14.34
C GLU A 110 -19.22 12.92 -12.97
N ALA A 111 -20.51 13.24 -12.90
CA ALA A 111 -21.30 13.16 -11.68
C ALA A 111 -21.44 11.71 -11.19
N ASP A 112 -21.73 10.77 -12.09
CA ASP A 112 -21.84 9.34 -11.76
C ASP A 112 -20.50 8.77 -11.29
N TYR A 113 -19.41 9.16 -11.97
CA TYR A 113 -18.05 8.79 -11.58
C TYR A 113 -17.73 9.26 -10.15
N LYS A 114 -18.00 10.54 -9.84
CA LYS A 114 -17.75 11.10 -8.50
C LYS A 114 -18.61 10.41 -7.44
N ALA A 115 -19.88 10.16 -7.74
CA ALA A 115 -20.78 9.45 -6.83
C ALA A 115 -20.26 8.04 -6.48
N ARG A 116 -19.55 7.39 -7.41
CA ARG A 116 -18.93 6.06 -7.21
C ARG A 116 -17.61 6.10 -6.45
N ILE A 117 -16.72 7.05 -6.77
CA ILE A 117 -15.35 7.09 -6.22
C ILE A 117 -15.27 7.83 -4.88
N THR A 118 -15.98 8.95 -4.71
CA THR A 118 -15.88 9.79 -3.51
C THR A 118 -16.08 9.01 -2.20
N PRO A 119 -17.10 8.13 -2.05
CA PRO A 119 -17.26 7.37 -0.81
C PRO A 119 -16.06 6.46 -0.49
N MET A 120 -15.38 5.93 -1.52
CA MET A 120 -14.19 5.10 -1.32
C MET A 120 -12.99 5.92 -0.83
N VAL A 121 -12.81 7.10 -1.41
CA VAL A 121 -11.77 8.06 -1.01
C VAL A 121 -11.99 8.53 0.42
N GLU A 122 -13.22 8.94 0.75
CA GLU A 122 -13.60 9.40 2.10
C GLU A 122 -13.40 8.29 3.13
N LEU A 123 -13.80 7.06 2.82
CA LEU A 123 -13.59 5.90 3.70
C LEU A 123 -12.10 5.60 3.91
N ALA A 124 -11.30 5.70 2.85
CA ALA A 124 -9.86 5.41 2.91
C ALA A 124 -9.06 6.48 3.66
N LEU A 125 -9.44 7.75 3.55
CA LEU A 125 -8.60 8.88 3.96
C LEU A 125 -9.19 9.72 5.10
N GLY A 126 -10.51 9.70 5.31
CA GLY A 126 -11.20 10.64 6.19
C GLY A 126 -10.68 10.64 7.63
N GLY A 127 -10.43 9.46 8.21
CA GLY A 127 -9.84 9.34 9.55
C GLY A 127 -8.42 9.91 9.62
N ARG A 128 -7.58 9.60 8.62
CA ARG A 128 -6.17 9.98 8.60
C ARG A 128 -5.97 11.47 8.34
N ARG A 129 -6.83 12.11 7.54
CA ARG A 129 -6.78 13.56 7.26
C ARG A 129 -6.83 14.41 8.53
N ASN A 130 -7.76 14.11 9.44
CA ASN A 130 -7.90 14.84 10.70
C ASN A 130 -6.67 14.68 11.59
N GLU A 131 -6.17 13.45 11.74
CA GLU A 131 -4.98 13.16 12.52
C GLU A 131 -3.76 13.91 11.97
N LEU A 132 -3.55 13.87 10.66
CA LEU A 132 -2.43 14.55 10.01
C LEU A 132 -2.55 16.08 10.06
N ALA A 133 -3.76 16.64 10.05
CA ALA A 133 -3.99 18.07 10.25
C ALA A 133 -3.62 18.52 11.67
N ASP A 134 -3.95 17.71 12.68
CA ASP A 134 -3.57 17.98 14.07
C ASP A 134 -2.06 17.80 14.28
N MET A 135 -1.45 16.77 13.68
CA MET A 135 0.01 16.59 13.69
C MET A 135 0.72 17.76 13.02
N ARG A 136 0.24 18.23 11.87
CA ARG A 136 0.79 19.42 11.19
C ARG A 136 0.75 20.63 12.11
N ARG A 137 -0.41 20.90 12.73
CA ARG A 137 -0.57 22.05 13.64
C ARG A 137 0.39 21.97 14.82
N ALA A 138 0.56 20.79 15.42
CA ALA A 138 1.48 20.56 16.52
C ALA A 138 2.95 20.74 16.09
N ALA A 139 3.33 20.20 14.93
CA ALA A 139 4.68 20.32 14.38
C ALA A 139 5.03 21.76 14.04
N GLU A 140 4.14 22.48 13.37
CA GLU A 140 4.30 23.90 13.05
C GLU A 140 4.43 24.76 14.31
N GLN A 141 3.62 24.47 15.33
CA GLN A 141 3.71 25.16 16.62
C GLN A 141 5.05 24.91 17.31
N ALA A 142 5.52 23.67 17.33
CA ALA A 142 6.81 23.31 17.92
C ALA A 142 8.00 23.97 17.20
N ALA A 143 7.92 24.07 15.87
CA ALA A 143 8.92 24.70 15.02
C ALA A 143 8.81 26.24 14.95
N GLY A 144 7.84 26.84 15.65
CA GLY A 144 7.62 28.28 15.62
C GLY A 144 7.31 28.82 14.22
N VAL A 145 6.57 28.05 13.41
CA VAL A 145 6.12 28.49 12.09
C VAL A 145 5.14 29.65 12.27
N THR A 146 5.42 30.76 11.59
CA THR A 146 4.58 31.96 11.67
C THR A 146 3.31 31.80 10.83
N GLU A 147 2.31 32.64 11.08
CA GLU A 147 1.08 32.65 10.29
C GLU A 147 1.35 32.98 8.81
N ALA A 148 2.29 33.89 8.53
CA ALA A 148 2.72 34.21 7.17
C ALA A 148 3.35 32.99 6.46
N GLN A 149 4.28 32.29 7.13
CA GLN A 149 4.87 31.06 6.59
C GLN A 149 3.82 29.96 6.38
N ARG A 150 2.86 29.82 7.30
CA ARG A 150 1.74 28.87 7.13
C ARG A 150 0.93 29.18 5.89
N ALA A 151 0.58 30.44 5.67
CA ALA A 151 -0.16 30.86 4.49
C ALA A 151 0.62 30.59 3.19
N GLU A 152 1.94 30.82 3.20
CA GLU A 152 2.82 30.47 2.07
C GLU A 152 2.89 28.96 1.82
N LEU A 153 2.97 28.15 2.89
CA LEU A 153 2.91 26.68 2.78
C LEU A 153 1.58 26.23 2.19
N ASP A 154 0.46 26.77 2.65
CA ASP A 154 -0.88 26.42 2.15
C ASP A 154 -1.02 26.76 0.65
N ALA A 155 -0.49 27.91 0.24
CA ALA A 155 -0.46 28.30 -1.17
C ALA A 155 0.42 27.34 -2.02
N ALA A 156 1.59 26.96 -1.51
CA ALA A 156 2.47 25.99 -2.16
C ALA A 156 1.81 24.61 -2.26
N PHE A 157 1.09 24.18 -1.23
CA PHE A 157 0.37 22.89 -1.22
C PHE A 157 -0.77 22.86 -2.21
N GLY A 158 -1.50 23.97 -2.40
CA GLY A 158 -2.50 24.08 -3.46
C GLY A 158 -1.94 23.72 -4.84
N GLN A 159 -0.77 24.26 -5.18
CA GLN A 159 -0.10 23.95 -6.46
C GLN A 159 0.35 22.49 -6.54
N VAL A 160 0.89 21.94 -5.44
CA VAL A 160 1.28 20.52 -5.37
C VAL A 160 0.05 19.63 -5.58
N TYR A 161 -1.10 19.99 -5.02
CA TYR A 161 -2.35 19.25 -5.20
C TYR A 161 -2.83 19.27 -6.65
N ASP A 162 -2.77 20.42 -7.32
CA ASP A 162 -3.10 20.53 -8.74
C ASP A 162 -2.20 19.61 -9.60
N GLU A 163 -0.90 19.59 -9.32
CA GLU A 163 0.07 18.70 -10.00
C GLU A 163 -0.23 17.22 -9.73
N VAL A 164 -0.51 16.85 -8.49
CA VAL A 164 -0.89 15.48 -8.08
C VAL A 164 -2.16 15.02 -8.80
N LEU A 165 -3.19 15.86 -8.85
CA LEU A 165 -4.44 15.54 -9.53
C LEU A 165 -4.23 15.41 -11.05
N ALA A 166 -3.52 16.34 -11.68
CA ALA A 166 -3.26 16.31 -13.11
C ALA A 166 -2.48 15.05 -13.52
N TYR A 167 -1.45 14.71 -12.74
CA TYR A 167 -0.67 13.49 -12.92
C TYR A 167 -1.54 12.24 -12.73
N THR A 168 -2.34 12.18 -11.66
CA THR A 168 -3.16 11.01 -11.34
C THR A 168 -4.26 10.79 -12.38
N ASN A 169 -4.94 11.86 -12.82
CA ASN A 169 -5.92 11.79 -13.90
C ASN A 169 -5.32 11.20 -15.18
N SER A 170 -4.10 11.63 -15.54
CA SER A 170 -3.37 11.12 -16.70
C SER A 170 -2.97 9.65 -16.52
N ALA A 171 -2.47 9.29 -15.33
CA ALA A 171 -2.04 7.93 -15.02
C ALA A 171 -3.20 6.92 -15.00
N ILE A 172 -4.39 7.35 -14.56
CA ILE A 172 -5.61 6.55 -14.64
C ILE A 172 -6.01 6.35 -16.11
N ALA A 173 -6.00 7.43 -16.91
CA ALA A 173 -6.37 7.40 -18.32
C ALA A 173 -5.50 6.44 -19.14
N ASP A 174 -4.19 6.47 -18.86
CA ASP A 174 -3.18 5.70 -19.57
C ASP A 174 -3.01 4.28 -18.99
N GLY A 175 -3.69 3.99 -17.88
CA GLY A 175 -3.58 2.71 -17.16
C GLY A 175 -2.19 2.46 -16.58
N SER A 176 -1.40 3.52 -16.37
CA SER A 176 -0.04 3.46 -15.83
C SER A 176 -0.01 3.50 -14.30
N LEU A 177 -1.14 3.79 -13.65
CA LEU A 177 -1.26 3.75 -12.19
C LEU A 177 -0.89 2.35 -11.69
N THR A 178 0.15 2.25 -10.87
CA THR A 178 0.74 0.97 -10.49
C THR A 178 1.28 1.00 -9.05
N PRO A 179 0.90 0.03 -8.20
CA PRO A 179 1.42 -0.10 -6.85
C PRO A 179 2.83 -0.70 -6.83
N TYR A 180 3.42 -0.97 -8.00
CA TYR A 180 4.67 -1.71 -8.14
C TYR A 180 5.89 -0.82 -8.39
N GLU A 181 5.70 0.48 -8.60
CA GLU A 181 6.80 1.43 -8.69
C GLU A 181 7.17 1.91 -7.28
N ARG A 182 8.33 1.45 -6.80
CA ARG A 182 8.94 1.93 -5.56
C ARG A 182 9.83 3.12 -5.87
N ASN A 183 9.73 4.19 -5.08
CA ASN A 183 10.76 5.23 -5.04
C ASN A 183 11.60 5.10 -3.75
N VAL A 184 12.79 5.72 -3.74
CA VAL A 184 13.96 5.39 -2.90
C VAL A 184 13.78 5.60 -1.37
N LYS A 185 12.63 6.12 -0.90
CA LYS A 185 12.36 6.39 0.53
C LYS A 185 11.32 5.48 1.20
N GLY A 186 10.98 4.33 0.62
CA GLY A 186 10.23 3.27 1.34
C GLY A 186 8.73 3.48 1.51
N LEU A 187 8.16 4.60 1.06
CA LEU A 187 6.71 4.70 0.84
C LEU A 187 6.33 3.95 -0.46
N LEU A 188 5.35 3.05 -0.37
CA LEU A 188 4.64 2.51 -1.52
C LEU A 188 3.88 3.66 -2.20
N GLN A 189 4.48 4.32 -3.18
CA GLN A 189 3.77 5.28 -4.01
C GLN A 189 3.00 4.55 -5.12
N TYR A 190 1.71 4.83 -5.21
CA TYR A 190 0.79 4.17 -6.15
C TYR A 190 0.95 4.59 -7.62
N ALA A 191 1.93 5.43 -7.98
CA ALA A 191 2.19 5.83 -9.37
C ALA A 191 3.53 6.58 -9.47
N GLY A 192 4.55 6.03 -10.15
CA GLY A 192 5.97 6.44 -10.04
C GLY A 192 6.36 7.90 -10.32
N GLY A 193 5.46 8.76 -10.81
CA GLY A 193 5.67 10.21 -10.91
C GLY A 193 5.23 11.03 -9.69
N LEU A 194 4.46 10.46 -8.75
CA LEU A 194 4.13 11.14 -7.50
C LEU A 194 5.38 11.46 -6.66
N GLY A 195 6.44 10.68 -6.82
CA GLY A 195 7.70 10.86 -6.09
C GLY A 195 8.40 12.16 -6.43
N SER A 196 8.51 12.49 -7.72
CA SER A 196 9.14 13.73 -8.16
C SER A 196 8.31 14.96 -7.81
N ILE A 197 6.98 14.84 -7.81
CA ILE A 197 6.08 15.94 -7.37
C ILE A 197 6.29 16.20 -5.87
N LEU A 198 6.35 15.14 -5.05
CA LEU A 198 6.60 15.28 -3.61
C LEU A 198 8.02 15.76 -3.28
N GLU A 199 9.03 15.34 -4.04
CA GLU A 199 10.40 15.87 -3.91
C GLU A 199 10.45 17.36 -4.27
N GLY A 200 9.74 17.76 -5.32
CA GLY A 200 9.53 19.17 -5.65
C GLY A 200 8.84 19.95 -4.52
N ALA A 201 7.89 19.32 -3.82
CA ALA A 201 7.23 19.90 -2.65
C ALA A 201 8.20 20.09 -1.47
N GLU A 202 9.08 19.11 -1.19
CA GLU A 202 10.15 19.27 -0.17
C GLU A 202 11.04 20.49 -0.47
N GLY A 203 11.38 20.71 -1.74
CA GLY A 203 12.13 21.89 -2.19
C GLY A 203 11.39 23.21 -1.94
N ARG A 204 10.08 23.27 -2.23
CA ARG A 204 9.24 24.45 -1.97
C ARG A 204 9.14 24.74 -0.48
N ILE A 205 8.93 23.71 0.34
CA ILE A 205 8.89 23.82 1.81
C ILE A 205 10.19 24.40 2.35
N GLY A 206 11.34 23.89 1.88
CA GLY A 206 12.66 24.37 2.28
C GLY A 206 12.97 25.81 1.86
N SER A 207 12.21 26.38 0.92
CA SER A 207 12.31 27.80 0.54
C SER A 207 11.50 28.75 1.43
N ILE A 208 10.49 28.23 2.15
CA ILE A 208 9.57 28.99 3.01
C ILE A 208 10.01 28.88 4.49
N LEU A 209 10.44 27.68 4.88
CA LEU A 209 10.87 27.39 6.23
C LEU A 209 12.38 27.49 6.36
N ARG A 210 12.84 27.95 7.53
CA ARG A 210 14.27 27.89 7.86
C ARG A 210 14.70 26.44 8.09
N PRO A 211 15.96 26.09 7.85
CA PRO A 211 16.46 24.73 8.08
C PRO A 211 16.15 24.19 9.48
N GLU A 212 16.26 25.03 10.52
CA GLU A 212 16.00 24.58 11.89
C GLU A 212 14.51 24.25 12.12
N GLN A 213 13.61 24.93 11.41
CA GLN A 213 12.17 24.67 11.46
C GLN A 213 11.84 23.36 10.73
N VAL A 214 12.48 23.12 9.58
CA VAL A 214 12.34 21.87 8.83
C VAL A 214 12.80 20.69 9.69
N ASP A 215 13.99 20.80 10.29
CA ASP A 215 14.52 19.76 11.19
C ASP A 215 13.61 19.53 12.41
N SER A 216 13.10 20.59 13.03
CA SER A 216 12.17 20.47 14.16
C SER A 216 10.88 19.75 13.79
N ILE A 217 10.38 19.94 12.57
CA ILE A 217 9.16 19.28 12.08
C ILE A 217 9.43 17.79 11.83
N TYR A 218 10.56 17.43 11.21
CA TYR A 218 10.93 16.03 11.05
C TYR A 218 11.13 15.32 12.40
N GLN A 219 11.74 16.01 13.38
CA GLN A 219 11.91 15.46 14.74
C GLN A 219 10.58 15.25 15.48
N SER A 220 9.51 15.95 15.11
CA SER A 220 8.18 15.69 15.67
C SER A 220 7.51 14.42 15.10
N GLY A 221 8.14 13.76 14.12
CA GLY A 221 7.58 12.61 13.41
C GLY A 221 6.49 12.98 12.41
N PHE A 222 6.42 14.25 12.01
CA PHE A 222 5.49 14.70 10.98
C PHE A 222 6.16 14.60 9.60
N GLU A 223 5.47 13.94 8.67
CA GLU A 223 5.98 13.66 7.32
C GLU A 223 5.17 14.43 6.27
N TRP A 224 5.81 15.38 5.59
CA TRP A 224 5.18 16.20 4.55
C TRP A 224 4.59 15.37 3.41
N GLY A 225 5.32 14.35 2.97
CA GLY A 225 4.86 13.49 1.88
C GLY A 225 3.58 12.72 2.23
N GLU A 226 3.45 12.27 3.48
CA GLU A 226 2.22 11.63 3.95
C GLU A 226 1.09 12.65 4.06
N TYR A 227 1.36 13.81 4.67
CA TYR A 227 0.38 14.89 4.79
C TYR A 227 -0.19 15.28 3.41
N LEU A 228 0.68 15.53 2.44
CA LEU A 228 0.30 15.93 1.09
C LEU A 228 -0.45 14.81 0.35
N GLY A 229 0.03 13.57 0.46
CA GLY A 229 -0.61 12.42 -0.17
C GLY A 229 -2.02 12.15 0.38
N VAL A 230 -2.24 12.34 1.67
CA VAL A 230 -3.56 12.10 2.29
C VAL A 230 -4.50 13.29 2.15
N ASN A 231 -3.99 14.52 2.20
CA ASN A 231 -4.80 15.75 2.14
C ASN A 231 -5.01 16.29 0.73
N ALA A 232 -4.40 15.71 -0.30
CA ALA A 232 -4.76 16.02 -1.67
C ALA A 232 -6.29 15.85 -1.87
N PRO A 233 -6.93 16.75 -2.64
CA PRO A 233 -8.37 16.76 -2.82
C PRO A 233 -8.79 15.74 -3.89
N TRP A 234 -8.55 14.46 -3.59
CA TRP A 234 -8.82 13.31 -4.45
C TRP A 234 -10.28 13.21 -4.96
N GLU A 235 -11.21 13.86 -4.27
CA GLU A 235 -12.62 14.01 -4.64
C GLU A 235 -12.81 14.87 -5.91
N GLN A 236 -11.79 15.64 -6.27
CA GLN A 236 -11.73 16.44 -7.49
C GLN A 236 -11.10 15.68 -8.67
N LEU A 237 -10.75 14.40 -8.48
CA LEU A 237 -10.31 13.55 -9.59
C LEU A 237 -11.39 13.54 -10.69
N THR A 238 -10.92 13.70 -11.91
CA THR A 238 -11.73 13.80 -13.12
C THR A 238 -10.99 13.08 -14.25
N PRO A 239 -10.69 11.77 -14.09
CA PRO A 239 -9.96 11.04 -15.10
C PRO A 239 -10.78 11.03 -16.40
N PRO A 240 -10.14 11.26 -17.55
CA PRO A 240 -10.81 11.09 -18.82
C PRO A 240 -11.20 9.61 -19.01
N PRO A 241 -12.09 9.30 -19.97
CA PRO A 241 -12.39 7.90 -20.31
C PRO A 241 -11.11 7.15 -20.66
N ALA A 242 -11.06 5.86 -20.30
CA ALA A 242 -9.93 5.02 -20.67
C ALA A 242 -9.70 5.06 -22.19
N ARG A 243 -8.44 5.17 -22.62
CA ARG A 243 -8.12 5.15 -24.05
C ARG A 243 -8.50 3.79 -24.64
N PRO A 244 -9.15 3.73 -25.82
CA PRO A 244 -9.34 2.47 -26.52
C PRO A 244 -7.96 1.85 -26.80
N ARG A 245 -7.77 0.60 -26.38
CA ARG A 245 -6.57 -0.19 -26.66
C ARG A 245 -6.68 -0.86 -28.01
#